data_AF-A0A4Z0YLD0-F1
#
_entry.id   AF-A0A4Z0YLD0-F1
#
_cell.length_a   1.000
_cell.length_b   1.000
_cell.length_c   1.000
_cell.angle_alpha   90.00
_cell.angle_beta   90.00
_cell.angle_gamma   90.00
#
_symmetry.space_group_name_H-M   'P 1'
#
loop_
_entity.id
_entity.type
_entity.pdbx_description
1 polymer ?
#
loop_
_entity_poly.entity_id
_entity_poly.type
_entity_poly.pdbx_seq_one_letter_code
_entity_poly.pdbx_strand_id
1 'polypeptide(L)'
;MKKCIGNIALKNCTLKYYVFGNRSTGYGIEIKVTRVEKAVQIVSYDFGKVMDVAKKLRCGSVFPTNLSEIIEDENFDDFQSPN
;
A
#
# COMPACT_ATOMS: atom_id res chain seq x y z
N MET A 1 10.79 -5.70 8.50
CA MET A 1 9.95 -6.90 8.23
C MET A 1 9.24 -6.69 6.91
N LYS A 2 8.96 -7.73 6.12
CA LYS A 2 8.17 -7.63 4.87
C LYS A 2 7.17 -8.76 4.82
N LYS A 3 5.88 -8.45 4.69
CA LYS A 3 4.77 -9.41 4.69
C LYS A 3 3.99 -9.29 3.38
N CYS A 4 3.80 -10.41 2.70
CA CYS A 4 2.93 -10.48 1.52
C CYS A 4 1.47 -10.45 1.97
N ILE A 5 0.69 -9.50 1.43
CA ILE A 5 -0.74 -9.37 1.71
C ILE A 5 -1.57 -10.15 0.70
N GLY A 6 -1.05 -10.28 -0.51
CA GLY A 6 -1.66 -11.06 -1.57
C GLY A 6 -1.23 -10.60 -2.94
N ASN A 7 -1.80 -11.25 -3.95
CA ASN A 7 -1.56 -10.96 -5.34
C ASN A 7 -2.86 -10.94 -6.14
N ILE A 8 -2.87 -10.14 -7.20
CA ILE A 8 -3.94 -10.08 -8.20
C ILE A 8 -3.33 -10.49 -9.53
N ALA A 9 -3.89 -11.54 -10.13
CA ALA A 9 -3.54 -11.94 -11.48
C ALA A 9 -4.33 -11.09 -12.47
N LEU A 10 -3.63 -10.33 -13.30
CA LEU A 10 -4.17 -9.62 -14.45
C LEU A 10 -3.78 -10.38 -15.73
N LYS A 11 -4.45 -10.09 -16.86
CA LYS A 11 -4.23 -10.77 -18.15
C LYS A 11 -2.74 -10.85 -18.55
N ASN A 12 -1.97 -9.80 -18.31
CA ASN A 12 -0.58 -9.69 -18.79
C ASN A 12 0.47 -9.53 -17.67
N CYS A 13 0.05 -9.45 -16.40
CA CYS A 13 0.95 -9.23 -15.29
C CYS A 13 0.33 -9.68 -13.96
N THR A 14 1.14 -9.72 -12.91
CA THR A 14 0.65 -9.99 -11.55
C THR A 14 1.05 -8.84 -10.64
N LEU A 15 0.06 -8.22 -10.01
CA LEU A 15 0.23 -7.25 -8.94
C LEU A 15 0.43 -8.01 -7.63
N LYS A 16 1.45 -7.63 -6.88
CA LYS A 16 1.74 -8.18 -5.55
C LYS A 16 1.80 -7.04 -4.56
N TYR A 17 1.07 -7.20 -3.46
CA TYR A 17 0.96 -6.21 -2.40
C TYR A 17 1.74 -6.71 -1.19
N TYR A 18 2.64 -5.88 -0.68
CA TYR A 18 3.42 -6.17 0.52
C TYR A 18 3.33 -5.03 1.51
N VAL A 19 3.35 -5.36 2.79
CA VAL A 19 3.61 -4.39 3.85
C VAL A 19 5.06 -4.58 4.28
N PHE A 20 5.83 -3.50 4.32
CA PHE A 20 7.22 -3.50 4.76
C PHE A 20 7.43 -2.48 5.88
N GLY A 21 8.57 -2.57 6.56
CA GLY A 21 8.96 -1.62 7.61
C GLY A 21 9.07 -2.24 9.00
N ASN A 22 9.22 -1.37 9.99
CA ASN A 22 9.36 -1.70 11.41
C ASN A 22 8.92 -0.50 12.27
N ARG A 23 8.86 -0.67 13.60
CA ARG A 23 8.46 0.41 14.54
C ARG A 23 9.40 1.62 14.54
N SER A 24 10.67 1.46 14.18
CA SER A 24 11.66 2.54 14.18
C SER A 24 11.63 3.41 12.93
N THR A 25 11.31 2.82 11.77
CA THR A 25 11.30 3.52 10.47
C THR A 25 9.88 3.81 9.96
N GLY A 26 8.87 3.28 10.64
CA GLY A 26 7.49 3.24 10.15
C GLY A 26 7.24 2.04 9.23
N TYR A 27 5.96 1.80 8.98
CA TYR A 27 5.45 0.78 8.06
C TYR A 27 4.97 1.43 6.76
N GLY A 28 5.19 0.73 5.67
CA GLY A 28 4.85 1.16 4.33
C GLY A 28 4.30 0.02 3.48
N ILE A 29 3.79 0.38 2.33
CA ILE A 29 3.20 -0.55 1.36
C ILE A 29 4.10 -0.56 0.13
N GLU A 30 4.42 -1.76 -0.33
CA GLU A 30 5.07 -1.99 -1.62
C GLU A 30 4.08 -2.67 -2.55
N ILE A 31 3.81 -2.03 -3.69
CA ILE A 31 3.08 -2.65 -4.80
C ILE A 31 4.08 -2.98 -5.89
N LYS A 32 4.08 -4.23 -6.33
CA LYS A 32 4.97 -4.71 -7.39
C LYS A 32 4.17 -5.31 -8.53
N VAL A 33 4.41 -4.81 -9.74
CA VAL A 33 3.93 -5.41 -10.99
C VAL A 33 5.03 -6.31 -11.53
N THR A 34 4.71 -7.58 -11.75
CA THR A 34 5.68 -8.57 -12.21
C THR A 34 6.36 -8.12 -13.50
N ARG A 35 7.70 -7.98 -13.47
CA ARG A 35 8.60 -7.61 -14.58
C ARG A 35 8.43 -6.20 -15.17
N VAL A 36 7.65 -5.33 -14.54
CA VAL A 36 7.41 -3.96 -15.05
C VAL A 36 7.92 -2.95 -14.03
N GLU A 37 7.24 -2.82 -12.90
CA GLU A 37 7.47 -1.70 -11.98
C GLU A 37 7.24 -2.09 -10.51
N LYS A 38 7.78 -1.28 -9.61
CA LYS A 38 7.50 -1.33 -8.17
C LYS A 38 7.34 0.08 -7.63
N ALA A 39 6.43 0.26 -6.68
CA ALA A 39 6.32 1.47 -5.89
C ALA A 39 6.34 1.11 -4.41
N VAL A 40 6.91 2.01 -3.62
CA VAL A 40 7.02 1.90 -2.17
C VAL A 40 6.62 3.23 -1.57
N GLN A 41 5.69 3.18 -0.62
CA GLN A 41 5.26 4.37 0.10
C GLN A 41 5.18 4.06 1.58
N ILE A 42 5.80 4.92 2.42
CA ILE A 42 5.60 4.87 3.87
C ILE A 42 4.24 5.49 4.16
N VAL A 43 3.42 4.78 4.93
CA VAL A 43 2.03 5.17 5.20
C VAL A 43 1.88 5.60 6.66
N SER A 44 2.32 4.75 7.60
CA SER A 44 2.12 5.02 9.03
C SER A 44 3.06 4.20 9.91
N TYR A 45 3.22 4.59 11.17
CA TYR A 45 3.95 3.81 12.18
C TYR A 45 3.10 2.68 12.80
N ASP A 46 1.81 2.65 12.50
CA ASP A 46 0.90 1.59 12.96
C ASP A 46 0.75 0.49 11.90
N PHE A 47 1.26 -0.71 12.23
CA PHE A 47 1.18 -1.87 11.34
C PHE A 47 -0.26 -2.29 11.00
N GLY A 48 -1.20 -2.12 11.93
CA GLY A 48 -2.62 -2.43 11.73
C GLY A 48 -3.23 -1.51 10.68
N LYS A 49 -3.05 -0.19 10.83
CA LYS A 49 -3.50 0.79 9.82
C LYS A 49 -2.93 0.48 8.44
N VAL A 50 -1.62 0.24 8.34
CA VAL A 50 -0.97 -0.07 7.06
C VAL A 50 -1.46 -1.39 6.46
N MET A 51 -1.79 -2.38 7.29
CA MET A 51 -2.37 -3.64 6.85
C MET A 51 -3.77 -3.45 6.23
N ASP A 52 -4.63 -2.65 6.86
CA ASP A 52 -5.98 -2.38 6.37
C ASP A 52 -5.95 -1.58 5.07
N VAL A 53 -5.08 -0.56 4.98
CA VAL A 53 -4.85 0.18 3.74
C VAL A 53 -4.35 -0.77 2.65
N ALA A 54 -3.37 -1.64 2.92
CA ALA A 54 -2.88 -2.60 1.92
C ALA A 54 -3.97 -3.57 1.42
N LYS A 55 -4.91 -3.97 2.29
CA LYS A 55 -6.07 -4.78 1.90
C LYS A 55 -7.05 -3.99 1.04
N LYS A 56 -7.34 -2.73 1.38
CA LYS A 56 -8.19 -1.82 0.57
C LYS A 56 -7.60 -1.64 -0.83
N LEU A 57 -6.30 -1.31 -0.92
CA LEU A 57 -5.59 -1.14 -2.20
C LEU A 57 -5.64 -2.40 -3.07
N ARG A 58 -5.53 -3.58 -2.44
CA ARG A 58 -5.72 -4.86 -3.14
C ARG A 58 -7.15 -4.99 -3.67
N CYS A 59 -8.16 -4.60 -2.91
CA CYS A 59 -9.55 -4.67 -3.37
C CYS A 59 -9.82 -3.70 -4.53
N GLY A 60 -9.23 -2.50 -4.48
CA GLY A 60 -9.34 -1.47 -5.52
C GLY A 60 -8.48 -1.70 -6.77
N SER A 61 -7.71 -2.79 -6.84
CA SER A 61 -6.76 -3.04 -7.94
C SER A 61 -5.77 -1.89 -8.19
N VAL A 62 -5.23 -1.31 -7.11
CA VAL A 62 -4.32 -0.16 -7.20
C VAL A 62 -2.99 -0.56 -7.81
N PHE A 63 -2.52 0.25 -8.76
CA PHE A 63 -1.24 0.10 -9.45
C PHE A 63 -0.13 0.91 -8.77
N PRO A 64 1.15 0.57 -8.98
CA PRO A 64 2.29 1.29 -8.39
C PRO A 64 2.27 2.80 -8.65
N THR A 65 1.85 3.21 -9.84
CA THR A 65 1.80 4.61 -10.28
C THR A 65 0.82 5.45 -9.47
N ASN A 66 -0.31 4.88 -9.06
CA ASN A 66 -1.35 5.60 -8.33
C ASN A 66 -1.23 5.40 -6.81
N LEU A 67 -0.17 4.69 -6.36
CA LEU A 67 0.00 4.37 -4.95
C LEU A 67 0.19 5.63 -4.11
N SER A 68 1.04 6.57 -4.53
CA SER A 68 1.29 7.80 -3.77
C SER A 68 0.02 8.64 -3.64
N GLU A 69 -0.68 8.88 -4.75
CA GLU A 69 -1.90 9.69 -4.78
C GLU A 69 -2.98 9.13 -3.85
N ILE A 70 -3.25 7.82 -3.91
CA ILE A 70 -4.28 7.20 -3.07
C ILE A 70 -3.89 7.19 -1.59
N ILE A 71 -2.60 7.01 -1.29
CA ILE A 71 -2.12 7.06 0.10
C ILE A 71 -2.19 8.49 0.66
N GLU A 72 -1.88 9.49 -0.17
CA GLU A 72 -2.03 10.90 0.21
C GLU A 72 -3.51 11.24 0.47
N ASP A 73 -4.43 10.75 -0.36
CA ASP A 73 -5.87 10.93 -0.19
C ASP A 73 -6.41 10.24 1.08
N GLU A 74 -6.05 8.99 1.32
CA GLU A 74 -6.44 8.25 2.54
C GLU A 74 -5.84 8.88 3.82
N ASN A 75 -4.64 9.46 3.76
CA ASN A 75 -4.07 10.21 4.89
C ASN A 75 -4.71 11.59 5.07
N PHE A 76 -5.29 12.16 4.01
CA PHE A 76 -6.00 13.43 4.07
C PHE A 76 -7.33 13.28 4.83
N ASP A 77 -8.02 12.16 4.66
CA ASP A 77 -9.25 11.85 5.41
C ASP A 77 -8.98 11.66 6.91
N ASP A 78 -7.84 11.08 7.32
CA ASP A 78 -7.44 10.98 8.74
C ASP A 78 -7.11 12.36 9.36
N PHE A 79 -6.81 13.39 8.53
CA PHE A 79 -6.59 14.77 8.98
C PHE A 79 -7.85 15.67 8.95
N GLN A 80 -8.96 15.18 8.40
CA GLN A 80 -10.26 15.84 8.51
C GLN A 80 -11.07 15.19 9.65
N SER A 81 -10.67 15.47 10.89
CA SER A 81 -11.69 15.61 11.95
C SER A 81 -12.25 17.03 11.86
N PRO A 82 -13.48 17.24 11.36
CA PRO A 82 -14.21 18.44 11.67
C PRO A 82 -14.71 18.35 13.12
N ASN A 83 -14.33 19.35 13.93
CA ASN A 83 -14.95 19.82 15.18
C ASN A 83 -15.39 18.83 16.25
#